data_AF-A0A4P8RE73-F1
#
_entry.id   AF-A0A4P8RE73-F1
#
_cell.length_a   1.000
_cell.length_b   1.000
_cell.length_c   1.000
_cell.angle_alpha   90.00
_cell.angle_beta   90.00
_cell.angle_gamma   90.00
#
_symmetry.space_group_name_H-M   'P 1'
#
loop_
_entity.id
_entity.type
_entity.pdbx_description
1 polymer ?
#
loop_
_entity_poly.entity_id
_entity_poly.type
_entity_poly.pdbx_seq_one_letter_code
_entity_poly.pdbx_strand_id
1 'polypeptide(L)'
;MAHRGEIVEAVVRSSGISLSKLHKKLNISRGTLYNKFDDANLEYEFILEVGRIIHHDFTEEFPNMFNPAGDDKQDSNQISANDVSEASNNYYRPHTLKECERALLNLQSKYISLLETHQALLTSVKSN
;
A
#
# COMPACT_ATOMS: atom_id res chain seq x y z
N MET A 1 -4.31 8.59 22.68
CA MET A 1 -4.73 8.99 21.33
C MET A 1 -3.45 9.00 20.48
N ALA A 2 -3.34 8.15 19.47
CA ALA A 2 -2.10 8.02 18.70
C ALA A 2 -1.97 9.23 17.76
N HIS A 3 -0.97 10.07 18.00
CA HIS A 3 -0.72 11.25 17.18
C HIS A 3 0.12 10.84 15.97
N ARG A 4 -0.55 10.56 14.83
CA ARG A 4 0.12 10.03 13.63
C ARG A 4 1.21 10.97 13.13
N GLY A 5 0.99 12.28 13.16
CA GLY A 5 1.98 13.27 12.75
C GLY A 5 3.23 13.30 13.64
N GLU A 6 3.11 13.04 14.95
CA GLU A 6 4.26 13.03 15.87
C GLU A 6 5.17 11.81 15.63
N ILE A 7 4.56 10.65 15.35
CA ILE A 7 5.27 9.42 14.97
C ILE A 7 6.05 9.65 13.67
N VAL A 8 5.42 10.26 12.66
CA VAL A 8 6.08 10.57 11.39
C VAL A 8 7.24 11.56 11.61
N GLU A 9 7.08 12.58 12.47
CA GLU A 9 8.18 13.48 12.79
C GLU A 9 9.36 12.74 13.45
N ALA A 10 9.08 11.88 14.43
CA ALA A 10 10.11 11.09 15.11
C ALA A 10 10.90 10.21 14.12
N VAL A 11 10.21 9.57 13.18
CA VAL A 11 10.82 8.74 12.12
C VAL A 11 11.62 9.60 11.12
N VAL A 12 11.14 10.78 10.75
CA VAL A 12 11.88 11.70 9.86
C VAL A 12 13.17 12.16 10.54
N ARG A 13 13.12 12.43 11.86
CA ARG A 13 14.30 12.82 12.65
C ARG A 13 15.30 11.68 12.80
N SER A 14 14.84 10.44 13.00
CA SER A 14 15.72 9.26 13.07
C SER A 14 16.35 8.93 11.71
N SER A 15 15.65 9.20 10.61
CA SER A 15 16.14 9.02 9.24
C SER A 15 17.23 10.03 8.83
N GLY A 16 17.47 11.09 9.62
CA GLY A 16 18.52 12.08 9.36
C GLY A 16 18.22 13.04 8.20
N ILE A 17 16.99 13.07 7.68
CA ILE A 17 16.57 13.96 6.61
C ILE A 17 16.03 15.25 7.22
N SER A 18 16.55 16.40 6.77
CA SER A 18 16.06 17.70 7.25
C SER A 18 14.68 18.02 6.68
N LEU A 19 13.81 18.61 7.52
CA LEU A 19 12.47 19.06 7.12
C LEU A 19 12.51 20.04 5.94
N SER A 20 13.62 20.79 5.82
CA SER A 20 13.91 21.66 4.68
C SER A 20 14.07 20.91 3.35
N LYS A 21 14.49 19.65 3.36
CA LYS A 21 14.52 18.79 2.16
C LYS A 21 13.18 18.10 1.94
N LEU A 22 12.48 17.76 3.02
CA LEU A 22 11.21 17.05 2.96
C LEU A 22 10.10 17.90 2.31
N HIS A 23 9.88 19.15 2.76
CA HIS A 23 8.85 20.00 2.16
C HIS A 23 9.09 20.28 0.67
N LYS A 24 10.36 20.39 0.25
CA LYS A 24 10.74 20.59 -1.15
C LYS A 24 10.39 19.39 -2.02
N LYS A 25 10.62 18.18 -1.50
CA LYS A 25 10.28 16.94 -2.21
C LYS A 25 8.77 16.70 -2.29
N LEU A 26 8.05 17.06 -1.23
CA LEU A 26 6.58 17.00 -1.16
C LEU A 26 5.89 18.17 -1.90
N ASN A 27 6.65 19.14 -2.41
CA ASN A 27 6.14 20.35 -3.06
C ASN A 27 5.10 21.14 -2.24
N ILE A 28 5.26 21.18 -0.91
CA ILE A 28 4.39 21.91 0.01
C ILE A 28 5.15 23.00 0.77
N SER A 29 4.40 23.97 1.31
CA SER A 29 4.94 24.99 2.21
C SER A 29 5.47 24.36 3.51
N ARG A 30 6.52 24.97 4.08
CA ARG A 30 7.03 24.61 5.42
C ARG A 30 5.94 24.68 6.49
N GLY A 31 5.07 25.70 6.42
CA GLY A 31 3.96 25.85 7.38
C GLY A 31 2.95 24.71 7.26
N THR A 32 2.61 24.30 6.03
CA THR A 32 1.72 23.15 5.79
C THR A 32 2.33 21.84 6.27
N LEU A 33 3.65 21.67 6.15
CA LEU A 33 4.35 20.51 6.66
C LEU A 33 4.27 20.44 8.19
N TYR A 34 4.49 21.55 8.90
CA TYR A 34 4.37 21.59 10.36
C TYR A 34 2.94 21.31 10.81
N ASN A 35 1.95 21.96 10.20
CA ASN A 35 0.54 21.71 10.52
C ASN A 35 0.15 20.24 10.33
N LYS A 36 0.66 19.58 9.28
CA LYS A 36 0.43 18.16 9.05
C LYS A 36 1.09 17.25 10.10
N PHE A 37 2.19 17.67 10.72
CA PHE A 37 2.77 16.93 11.84
C PHE A 37 2.02 17.15 13.16
N ASP A 38 1.39 18.32 13.31
CA ASP A 38 0.49 18.64 14.42
C ASP A 38 -0.92 18.03 14.26
N ASP A 39 -1.23 17.43 13.10
CA ASP A 39 -2.49 16.75 12.86
C ASP A 39 -2.46 15.30 13.38
N ALA A 40 -3.39 14.98 14.29
CA ALA A 40 -3.54 13.64 14.84
C ALA A 40 -4.01 12.61 13.80
N ASN A 41 -4.79 13.05 12.80
CA ASN A 41 -5.30 12.23 11.71
C ASN A 41 -4.64 12.60 10.39
N LEU A 42 -3.39 12.17 10.23
CA LEU A 42 -2.64 12.40 9.00
C LEU A 42 -3.10 11.45 7.88
N GLU A 43 -3.24 12.02 6.69
CA GLU A 43 -3.67 11.31 5.49
C GLU A 43 -2.66 10.21 5.10
N TYR A 44 -3.18 9.03 4.78
CA TYR A 44 -2.35 7.87 4.45
C TYR A 44 -1.46 8.09 3.23
N GLU A 45 -1.99 8.74 2.19
CA GLU A 45 -1.22 9.05 0.97
C GLU A 45 0.02 9.88 1.30
N PHE A 46 -0.11 10.84 2.24
CA PHE A 46 0.99 11.67 2.69
C PHE A 46 2.05 10.87 3.46
N ILE A 47 1.65 9.97 4.36
CA ILE A 47 2.58 9.09 5.09
C ILE A 47 3.37 8.21 4.11
N LEU A 48 2.68 7.68 3.09
CA LEU A 48 3.30 6.84 2.07
C LEU A 48 4.31 7.63 1.23
N GLU A 49 3.99 8.86 0.87
CA GLU A 49 4.89 9.75 0.13
C GLU A 49 6.13 10.09 0.96
N VAL A 50 5.96 10.42 2.24
CA VAL A 50 7.06 10.63 3.18
C VAL A 50 7.93 9.37 3.29
N GLY A 51 7.32 8.19 3.42
CA GLY A 51 8.01 6.89 3.51
C GLY A 51 8.90 6.62 2.30
N ARG A 52 8.40 6.92 1.10
CA ARG A 52 9.18 6.83 -0.15
C ARG A 52 10.37 7.79 -0.17
N ILE A 53 10.20 8.99 0.39
CA ILE A 53 11.25 10.01 0.42
C ILE A 53 12.38 9.64 1.40
N ILE A 54 12.02 9.03 2.53
CA ILE A 54 12.95 8.66 3.59
C ILE A 54 13.44 7.21 3.50
N HIS A 55 12.93 6.43 2.53
CA HIS A 55 13.20 5.00 2.37
C HIS A 55 12.90 4.18 3.64
N HIS A 56 11.85 4.55 4.36
CA HIS A 56 11.38 3.86 5.55
C HIS A 56 10.00 3.26 5.32
N ASP A 57 9.79 2.08 5.89
CA ASP A 57 8.49 1.40 5.84
C ASP A 57 7.70 1.74 7.10
N PHE A 58 6.60 2.47 6.91
CA PHE A 58 5.69 2.88 7.98
C PHE A 58 4.72 1.76 8.42
N THR A 59 4.82 0.56 7.84
CA THR A 59 3.96 -0.59 8.16
C THR A 59 4.14 -1.08 9.60
N GLU A 60 5.35 -0.97 10.16
CA GLU A 60 5.64 -1.37 11.55
C GLU A 60 5.01 -0.42 12.57
N GLU A 61 4.99 0.88 12.27
CA GLU A 61 4.49 1.95 13.15
C GLU A 61 2.96 2.12 13.03
N PHE A 62 2.40 1.80 11.87
CA PHE A 62 0.96 1.92 11.61
C PHE A 62 0.32 0.63 11.09
N PRO A 63 0.36 -0.48 11.85
CA PRO A 63 -0.20 -1.76 11.40
C PRO A 63 -1.70 -1.67 11.10
N ASN A 64 -2.43 -0.78 11.77
CA ASN A 64 -3.87 -0.57 11.56
C ASN A 64 -4.21 0.33 10.35
N MET A 65 -3.24 1.06 9.78
CA MET A 65 -3.49 1.90 8.59
C MET A 65 -3.26 1.16 7.27
N PHE A 66 -2.43 0.11 7.30
CA PHE A 66 -2.13 -0.73 6.15
C PHE A 66 -3.15 -1.85 5.93
N ASN A 67 -4.14 -1.97 6.82
CA ASN A 67 -5.24 -2.91 6.63
C ASN A 67 -6.37 -2.22 5.84
N PRO A 68 -6.63 -2.58 4.57
CA PRO A 68 -7.74 -2.01 3.80
C PRO A 68 -9.12 -2.43 4.32
N ALA A 69 -9.18 -3.24 5.39
CA ALA A 69 -10.41 -3.57 6.10
C ALA A 69 -10.74 -2.49 7.14
N GLY A 70 -11.24 -1.34 6.64
CA GLY A 70 -12.20 -0.44 7.29
C GLY A 70 -11.93 0.02 8.73
N ASP A 71 -11.62 1.32 8.88
CA ASP A 71 -11.90 2.06 10.11
C ASP A 71 -13.40 1.99 10.43
N ASP A 72 -13.72 1.36 11.57
CA ASP A 72 -14.63 1.82 12.62
C ASP A 72 -15.05 0.60 13.43
N LYS A 73 -14.42 0.37 14.59
CA LYS A 73 -15.07 0.22 15.91
C LYS A 73 -13.99 0.36 16.98
N GLN A 74 -14.09 1.44 17.76
CA GLN A 74 -13.65 1.38 19.14
C GLN A 74 -14.47 0.28 19.83
N ASP A 75 -13.80 -0.78 20.27
CA ASP A 75 -13.89 -1.31 21.64
C ASP A 75 -13.37 -2.76 21.70
N SER A 76 -12.48 -2.96 22.66
CA SER A 76 -12.05 -4.21 23.30
C SER A 76 -12.67 -5.53 22.79
N ASN A 77 -11.84 -6.44 22.24
CA ASN A 77 -11.53 -7.72 22.90
C ASN A 77 -10.54 -8.58 22.09
N GLN A 78 -9.66 -9.25 22.82
CA GLN A 78 -8.84 -10.37 22.34
C GLN A 78 -9.74 -11.49 21.81
N ILE A 79 -9.60 -11.94 20.56
CA ILE A 79 -9.91 -13.33 20.18
C ILE A 79 -8.94 -13.85 19.11
N SER A 80 -8.43 -15.04 19.42
CA SER A 80 -7.58 -15.97 18.70
C SER A 80 -7.93 -16.27 17.24
N ALA A 81 -6.86 -16.64 16.53
CA ALA A 81 -6.73 -17.69 15.53
C ALA A 81 -7.99 -18.43 15.02
N ASN A 82 -7.98 -18.56 13.68
CA ASN A 82 -8.61 -19.55 12.79
C ASN A 82 -9.89 -19.15 12.05
N ASP A 83 -9.80 -19.39 10.73
CA ASP A 83 -10.84 -19.51 9.70
C ASP A 83 -11.78 -18.32 9.50
N VAL A 84 -11.75 -17.69 8.31
CA VAL A 84 -12.73 -17.94 7.23
C VAL A 84 -12.20 -17.49 5.86
N SER A 85 -12.47 -18.36 4.89
CA SER A 85 -12.39 -18.27 3.43
C SER A 85 -12.80 -16.95 2.74
N GLU A 86 -12.07 -16.71 1.64
CA GLU A 86 -12.55 -16.36 0.29
C GLU A 86 -13.31 -15.05 0.01
N ALA A 87 -12.85 -14.41 -1.07
CA ALA A 87 -13.54 -13.39 -1.88
C ALA A 87 -13.57 -11.95 -1.37
N SER A 88 -12.49 -11.47 -0.75
CA SER A 88 -12.20 -10.02 -0.77
C SER A 88 -11.02 -9.75 -1.69
N ASN A 89 -11.26 -8.86 -2.65
CA ASN A 89 -10.41 -8.49 -3.77
C ASN A 89 -9.12 -7.83 -3.29
N ASN A 90 -8.19 -8.64 -2.79
CA ASN A 90 -6.88 -8.21 -2.34
C ASN A 90 -6.03 -7.98 -3.58
N TYR A 91 -5.80 -6.71 -3.95
CA TYR A 91 -4.82 -6.37 -4.97
C TYR A 91 -3.45 -6.86 -4.48
N TYR A 92 -3.07 -8.07 -4.90
CA TYR A 92 -1.76 -8.65 -4.67
C TYR A 92 -0.71 -7.68 -5.22
N ARG A 93 -0.12 -6.87 -4.34
CA ARG A 93 1.04 -6.08 -4.65
C ARG A 93 2.26 -6.97 -4.34
N PRO A 94 3.06 -7.38 -5.33
CA PRO A 94 4.28 -8.13 -5.04
C PRO A 94 5.27 -7.20 -4.32
N HIS A 95 5.78 -7.63 -3.15
CA HIS A 95 6.68 -6.82 -2.33
C HIS A 95 8.15 -7.16 -2.57
N THR A 96 8.42 -8.33 -3.18
CA THR A 96 9.78 -8.74 -3.57
C THR A 96 9.98 -8.82 -5.07
N LEU A 97 11.21 -8.62 -5.55
CA LEU A 97 11.55 -8.72 -6.97
C LEU A 97 11.17 -10.10 -7.55
N LYS A 98 11.40 -11.17 -6.79
CA LYS A 98 11.04 -12.54 -7.17
C LYS A 98 9.53 -12.75 -7.28
N GLU A 99 8.74 -12.12 -6.41
CA GLU A 99 7.27 -12.16 -6.51
C GLU A 99 6.77 -11.38 -7.73
N CYS A 100 7.41 -10.26 -8.06
CA CYS A 100 7.04 -9.47 -9.23
C CYS A 100 7.29 -10.26 -10.52
N GLU A 101 8.42 -10.95 -10.61
CA GLU A 101 8.74 -11.86 -11.72
C GLU A 101 7.70 -12.99 -11.83
N ARG A 102 7.34 -13.62 -10.71
CA ARG A 102 6.29 -14.66 -10.69
C ARG A 102 4.92 -14.13 -11.12
N ALA A 103 4.54 -12.94 -10.66
CA ALA A 103 3.28 -12.31 -11.02
C ALA A 103 3.23 -12.00 -12.53
N LEU A 104 4.33 -11.50 -13.08
CA LEU A 104 4.47 -11.24 -14.52
C LEU A 104 4.33 -12.53 -15.34
N LEU A 105 5.03 -13.60 -14.95
CA LEU A 105 4.92 -14.90 -15.61
C LEU A 105 3.51 -15.47 -15.55
N ASN A 106 2.84 -15.36 -14.40
CA ASN A 106 1.45 -15.81 -14.26
C ASN A 106 0.51 -15.06 -15.21
N LEU A 107 0.65 -13.74 -15.28
CA LEU A 107 -0.14 -12.90 -16.17
C LEU A 107 0.11 -13.25 -17.65
N GLN A 108 1.37 -13.47 -18.02
CA GLN A 108 1.76 -13.88 -19.37
C GLN A 108 1.09 -15.22 -19.73
N SER A 109 1.14 -16.22 -18.85
CA SER A 109 0.49 -17.52 -19.09
C SER A 109 -1.02 -17.38 -19.28
N LYS A 110 -1.70 -16.58 -18.44
CA LYS A 110 -3.15 -16.32 -18.58
C LYS A 110 -3.49 -15.67 -19.91
N TYR A 111 -2.69 -14.70 -20.34
CA TYR A 111 -2.89 -14.02 -21.62
C TYR A 111 -2.71 -14.97 -22.81
N ILE A 112 -1.68 -15.81 -22.77
CA ILE A 112 -1.46 -16.84 -23.80
C ILE A 112 -2.65 -17.78 -23.88
N SER A 113 -3.11 -18.32 -22.75
CA SER A 113 -4.29 -19.20 -22.72
C SER A 113 -5.54 -18.52 -23.27
N LEU A 114 -5.74 -17.23 -22.97
CA LEU A 114 -6.86 -16.46 -23.52
C LEU A 114 -6.76 -16.31 -25.05
N LEU A 115 -5.56 -16.05 -25.58
CA LEU A 115 -5.35 -15.99 -27.03
C LEU A 115 -5.60 -17.35 -27.70
N GLU A 116 -5.12 -18.43 -27.10
CA GLU A 116 -5.33 -19.79 -27.62
C GLU A 116 -6.81 -20.17 -27.66
N THR A 117 -7.56 -19.89 -26.58
CA THR A 117 -9.01 -20.11 -26.56
C THR A 117 -9.73 -19.28 -27.61
N HIS A 118 -9.39 -18.00 -27.76
CA HIS A 118 -9.97 -17.15 -28.79
C HIS A 118 -9.66 -17.65 -30.21
N GLN A 119 -8.43 -18.10 -30.46
CA GLN A 119 -8.05 -18.66 -31.75
C GLN A 119 -8.79 -19.97 -32.05
N ALA A 120 -8.94 -20.84 -31.05
CA ALA A 120 -9.72 -22.08 -31.18
C ALA A 120 -11.19 -21.79 -31.55
N LEU A 121 -11.80 -20.77 -30.92
CA LEU A 121 -13.16 -20.32 -31.25
C LEU A 121 -13.26 -19.79 -32.69
N LEU A 122 -12.30 -18.97 -33.13
CA LEU A 122 -12.29 -18.48 -34.52
C LEU A 122 -12.14 -19.61 -35.53
N THR A 123 -11.35 -20.65 -35.22
CA THR A 123 -11.23 -21.81 -36.10
C THR A 123 -12.48 -22.67 -36.12
N SER A 124 -13.13 -22.88 -34.98
CA SER A 124 -14.36 -23.68 -34.93
C SER A 124 -15.53 -23.03 -35.66
N VAL A 125 -15.62 -21.69 -35.64
CA VAL A 125 -16.63 -20.93 -36.39
C VAL A 125 -16.42 -21.01 -37.91
N LYS A 126 -15.17 -21.10 -38.39
CA LYS A 126 -14.85 -21.18 -39.83
C LYS A 126 -15.04 -22.59 -40.41
N SER A 127 -15.18 -23.61 -39.58
CA SER A 127 -15.35 -25.01 -40.01
C SER A 127 -16.81 -25.50 -39.98
N ASN A 128 -17.77 -24.62 -39.66
CA ASN A 128 -19.21 -24.80 -39.90
C ASN A 128 -19.64 -23.95 -41.10
#